data_AF-A0A970ZJK2-F1
#
_entry.id   AF-A0A970ZJK2-F1
#
_cell.length_a   1.000
_cell.length_b   1.000
_cell.length_c   1.000
_cell.angle_alpha   90.00
_cell.angle_beta   90.00
_cell.angle_gamma   90.00
#
_symmetry.space_group_name_H-M   'P 1'
#
loop_
_entity.id
_entity.type
_entity.pdbx_description
1 polymer ?
#
loop_
_entity_poly.entity_id
_entity_poly.type
_entity_poly.pdbx_seq_one_letter_code
_entity_poly.pdbx_strand_id
1 'polypeptide(L)'
;MPPGGAPKKPAPKAGVAQGAAPKVPMGGAMAIGKDILNKLHSPVIYINGGEKDIAYANGMDDFAKIEKVPVAMANLDVGHGGTYSEPNGGEFGRIAVAWLQWQLKKDENAGKMFSGQSCGLCKDDKWKFEKKKLP
;
A
#
# COMPACT_ATOMS: atom_id res chain seq x y z
N MET A 1 32.98 -49.70 32.24
CA MET A 1 33.06 -48.24 32.47
C MET A 1 32.73 -47.55 31.15
N PRO A 2 31.69 -46.70 31.10
CA PRO A 2 31.23 -46.06 29.87
C PRO A 2 31.98 -44.74 29.59
N PRO A 3 32.13 -44.30 28.34
CA PRO A 3 32.47 -42.90 28.06
C PRO A 3 31.22 -42.02 28.21
N GLY A 4 31.40 -40.90 28.91
CA GLY A 4 30.34 -40.08 29.49
C GLY A 4 29.47 -39.30 28.50
N GLY A 5 28.19 -39.19 28.85
CA GLY A 5 27.25 -38.26 28.23
C GLY A 5 27.50 -36.83 28.69
N ALA A 6 27.63 -35.92 27.74
CA ALA A 6 27.69 -34.48 27.99
C ALA A 6 26.30 -33.94 28.40
N PRO A 7 26.21 -32.95 29.30
CA PRO A 7 24.94 -32.39 29.74
C PRO A 7 24.27 -31.53 28.66
N LYS A 8 22.99 -31.78 28.37
CA LYS A 8 22.17 -30.98 27.46
C LYS A 8 21.85 -29.62 28.09
N LYS A 9 22.31 -28.53 27.47
CA LYS A 9 21.88 -27.16 27.81
C LYS A 9 20.43 -26.93 27.35
N PRO A 10 19.58 -26.25 28.13
CA PRO A 10 18.23 -25.93 27.70
C PRO A 10 18.26 -24.88 26.57
N ALA A 11 17.43 -25.10 25.55
CA ALA A 11 17.26 -24.18 24.44
C ALA A 11 16.60 -22.87 24.94
N PRO A 12 17.08 -21.68 24.52
CA PRO A 12 16.43 -20.43 24.87
C PRO A 12 15.10 -20.29 24.11
N LYS A 13 14.05 -19.90 24.84
CA LYS A 13 12.74 -19.55 24.26
C LYS A 13 12.91 -18.33 23.35
N ALA A 14 12.57 -18.46 22.07
CA ALA A 14 12.51 -17.33 21.15
C ALA A 14 11.31 -16.45 21.51
N GLY A 15 11.58 -15.34 22.19
CA GLY A 15 10.65 -14.22 22.31
C GLY A 15 10.54 -13.49 20.97
N VAL A 16 9.32 -13.06 20.64
CA VAL A 16 9.01 -12.26 19.45
C VAL A 16 9.79 -10.94 19.53
N ALA A 17 10.83 -10.80 18.73
CA ALA A 17 11.50 -9.53 18.51
C ALA A 17 10.64 -8.68 17.57
N GLN A 18 10.02 -7.64 18.13
CA GLN A 18 9.43 -6.55 17.36
C GLN A 18 10.53 -5.93 16.50
N GLY A 19 10.43 -6.10 15.17
CA GLY A 19 11.33 -5.50 14.21
C GLY A 19 11.17 -4.00 14.20
N ALA A 20 12.04 -3.29 14.94
CA ALA A 20 12.24 -1.87 14.77
C ALA A 20 12.81 -1.62 13.37
N ALA A 21 12.09 -0.86 12.55
CA ALA A 21 12.60 -0.41 11.26
C ALA A 21 13.87 0.44 11.45
N PRO A 22 14.91 0.31 10.61
CA PRO A 22 16.10 1.14 10.70
C PRO A 22 15.77 2.60 10.40
N LYS A 23 16.17 3.52 11.28
CA LYS A 23 16.18 4.96 10.98
C LYS A 23 17.30 5.23 9.97
N VAL A 24 16.93 5.42 8.70
CA VAL A 24 17.82 6.05 7.73
C VAL A 24 17.61 7.57 7.84
N PRO A 25 18.64 8.36 8.21
CA PRO A 25 18.52 9.81 8.21
C PRO A 25 18.70 10.30 6.77
N MET A 26 17.61 10.36 6.01
CA MET A 26 17.59 11.06 4.72
C MET A 26 17.47 12.56 5.02
N GLY A 27 18.60 13.25 5.04
CA GLY A 27 18.63 14.71 5.14
C GLY A 27 17.85 15.34 3.99
N GLY A 28 16.90 16.23 4.32
CA GLY A 28 16.21 17.10 3.35
C GLY A 28 14.70 17.22 3.53
N ALA A 29 14.04 16.21 4.12
CA ALA A 29 12.65 16.33 4.55
C ALA A 29 12.63 16.69 6.03
N MET A 30 11.81 17.66 6.44
CA MET A 30 11.38 17.72 7.84
C MET A 30 10.97 16.29 8.25
N ALA A 31 11.35 15.84 9.44
CA ALA A 31 10.94 14.53 9.95
C ALA A 31 9.42 14.52 10.15
N ILE A 32 8.68 14.37 9.05
CA ILE A 32 7.23 14.32 9.04
C ILE A 32 6.85 12.91 9.47
N GLY A 33 6.24 12.82 10.66
CA GLY A 33 5.71 11.57 11.16
C GLY A 33 4.45 11.14 10.41
N LYS A 34 4.07 9.87 10.59
CA LYS A 34 2.84 9.29 10.02
C LYS A 34 1.56 9.84 10.66
N ASP A 35 1.68 10.60 11.75
CA ASP A 35 0.57 11.34 12.37
C ASP A 35 -0.06 12.35 11.41
N ILE A 36 0.69 12.83 10.41
CA ILE A 36 0.19 13.75 9.40
C ILE A 36 -0.95 13.15 8.57
N LEU A 37 -1.03 11.82 8.44
CA LEU A 37 -2.12 11.15 7.71
C LEU A 37 -3.50 11.47 8.31
N ASN A 38 -3.57 11.79 9.61
CA ASN A 38 -4.81 12.20 10.27
C ASN A 38 -5.34 13.57 9.80
N LYS A 39 -4.51 14.36 9.11
CA LYS A 39 -4.88 15.67 8.54
C LYS A 39 -5.52 15.55 7.16
N LEU A 40 -5.52 14.37 6.55
CA LEU A 40 -6.25 14.11 5.30
C LEU A 40 -7.75 14.38 5.53
N HIS A 41 -8.37 15.05 4.55
CA HIS A 41 -9.78 15.45 4.60
C HIS A 41 -10.55 15.11 3.32
N SER A 42 -9.89 14.51 2.33
CA SER A 42 -10.45 14.13 1.04
C SER A 42 -10.14 12.67 0.74
N PRO A 43 -10.91 12.00 -0.15
CA PRO A 43 -10.63 10.65 -0.58
C PRO A 43 -9.22 10.49 -1.17
N VAL A 44 -8.56 9.38 -0.87
CA VAL A 44 -7.18 9.11 -1.28
C VAL A 44 -7.10 7.81 -2.08
N ILE A 45 -6.23 7.77 -3.08
CA ILE A 45 -5.84 6.54 -3.77
C ILE A 45 -4.32 6.43 -3.82
N TYR A 46 -3.81 5.24 -3.51
CA TYR A 46 -2.44 4.83 -3.78
C TYR A 46 -2.44 3.94 -5.04
N ILE A 47 -1.56 4.24 -6.00
CA ILE A 47 -1.39 3.48 -7.23
C ILE A 47 0.09 3.05 -7.28
N ASN A 48 0.35 1.78 -7.00
CA ASN A 48 1.69 1.27 -6.71
C ASN A 48 2.09 0.14 -7.67
N GLY A 49 3.39 0.02 -7.93
CA GLY A 49 3.98 -1.01 -8.79
C GLY A 49 4.11 -2.40 -8.18
N GLY A 50 3.30 -2.74 -7.18
CA GLY A 50 3.37 -4.03 -6.49
C GLY A 50 4.61 -4.16 -5.59
N GLU A 51 4.89 -5.37 -5.09
CA GLU A 51 5.89 -5.61 -4.04
C GLU A 51 7.32 -5.23 -4.43
N LYS A 52 7.62 -5.15 -5.73
CA LYS A 52 8.93 -4.72 -6.25
C LYS A 52 9.11 -3.20 -6.30
N ASP A 53 8.04 -2.43 -6.13
CA ASP A 53 8.10 -0.97 -6.04
C ASP A 53 8.73 -0.56 -4.70
N ILE A 54 9.75 0.29 -4.75
CA ILE A 54 10.40 0.82 -3.54
C ILE A 54 9.43 1.60 -2.64
N ALA A 55 8.32 2.09 -3.19
CA ALA A 55 7.27 2.78 -2.46
C ALA A 55 6.21 1.83 -1.86
N TYR A 56 6.23 0.53 -2.18
CA TYR A 56 5.19 -0.43 -1.78
C TYR A 56 4.95 -0.46 -0.28
N ALA A 57 5.99 -0.72 0.50
CA ALA A 57 5.89 -0.83 1.95
C ALA A 57 5.37 0.47 2.59
N ASN A 58 5.81 1.63 2.08
CA ASN A 58 5.36 2.93 2.58
C ASN A 58 3.89 3.20 2.25
N GLY A 59 3.45 2.89 1.03
CA GLY A 59 2.06 3.05 0.62
C GLY A 59 1.11 2.12 1.38
N MET A 60 1.48 0.84 1.54
CA MET A 60 0.70 -0.12 2.34
C MET A 60 0.61 0.30 3.80
N ASP A 61 1.70 0.83 4.37
CA ASP A 61 1.75 1.36 5.73
C ASP A 61 0.83 2.58 5.92
N ASP A 62 0.82 3.52 4.97
CA ASP A 62 -0.08 4.66 5.00
C ASP A 62 -1.54 4.20 4.87
N PHE A 63 -1.83 3.33 3.89
CA PHE A 63 -3.15 2.79 3.69
C PHE A 63 -3.68 2.14 4.96
N ALA A 64 -2.87 1.31 5.64
CA ALA A 64 -3.26 0.68 6.89
C ALA A 64 -3.59 1.70 7.99
N LYS A 65 -2.87 2.83 8.05
CA LYS A 65 -3.07 3.89 9.07
C LYS A 65 -4.20 4.87 8.77
N ILE A 66 -4.59 5.06 7.51
CA ILE A 66 -5.63 6.02 7.13
C ILE A 66 -7.01 5.44 7.48
N GLU A 67 -7.59 5.92 8.57
CA GLU A 67 -8.95 5.53 8.99
C GLU A 67 -9.98 6.65 8.82
N LYS A 68 -9.57 7.90 8.62
CA LYS A 68 -10.48 9.05 8.69
C LYS A 68 -11.27 9.31 7.41
N VAL A 69 -10.68 9.02 6.25
CA VAL A 69 -11.23 9.34 4.92
C VAL A 69 -11.38 8.07 4.08
N PRO A 70 -12.22 8.07 3.03
CA PRO A 70 -12.23 7.01 2.04
C PRO A 70 -10.84 6.85 1.42
N VAL A 71 -10.35 5.61 1.35
CA VAL A 71 -9.03 5.32 0.81
C VAL A 71 -9.03 4.04 -0.02
N ALA A 72 -8.33 4.06 -1.15
CA ALA A 72 -8.09 2.94 -2.03
C ALA A 72 -6.58 2.64 -2.16
N MET A 73 -6.27 1.37 -2.35
CA MET A 73 -4.93 0.86 -2.65
C MET A 73 -5.03 -0.03 -3.89
N ALA A 74 -4.41 0.41 -4.99
CA ALA A 74 -4.36 -0.33 -6.25
C ALA A 74 -2.91 -0.72 -6.54
N ASN A 75 -2.62 -2.02 -6.56
CA ASN A 75 -1.30 -2.54 -6.87
C ASN A 75 -1.32 -3.38 -8.16
N LEU A 76 -0.33 -3.13 -9.02
CA LEU A 76 -0.06 -3.91 -10.24
C LEU A 76 1.44 -4.23 -10.26
N ASP A 77 1.84 -5.47 -10.52
CA ASP A 77 3.25 -5.92 -10.46
C ASP A 77 4.08 -5.42 -11.67
N VAL A 78 4.35 -4.11 -11.70
CA VAL A 78 5.11 -3.40 -12.75
C VAL A 78 6.35 -2.66 -12.23
N GLY A 79 6.59 -2.68 -10.91
CA GLY A 79 7.74 -2.06 -10.27
C GLY A 79 7.70 -0.53 -10.22
N HIS A 80 8.80 0.06 -9.76
CA HIS A 80 8.90 1.51 -9.57
C HIS A 80 8.81 2.27 -10.91
N GLY A 81 8.02 3.34 -10.93
CA GLY A 81 7.71 4.11 -12.14
C GLY A 81 6.44 3.63 -12.87
N GLY A 82 5.98 2.41 -12.57
CA GLY A 82 4.72 1.87 -13.07
C GLY A 82 4.63 1.87 -14.60
N THR A 83 3.45 2.20 -15.13
CA THR A 83 3.18 2.23 -16.57
C THR A 83 3.29 3.63 -17.18
N TYR A 84 3.82 4.62 -16.47
CA TYR A 84 3.75 6.02 -16.92
C TYR A 84 4.53 6.33 -18.20
N SER A 85 5.49 5.48 -18.58
CA SER A 85 6.21 5.59 -19.86
C SER A 85 5.41 5.10 -21.08
N GLU A 86 4.29 4.42 -20.86
CA GLU A 86 3.40 3.96 -21.93
C GLU A 86 2.55 5.11 -22.47
N PRO A 87 2.01 5.00 -23.70
CA PRO A 87 1.08 5.98 -24.23
C PRO A 87 -0.07 6.29 -23.25
N ASN A 88 -0.31 7.58 -23.01
CA ASN A 88 -1.30 8.07 -22.03
C ASN A 88 -1.08 7.58 -20.58
N GLY A 89 0.13 7.16 -20.24
CA GLY A 89 0.50 6.66 -18.91
C GLY A 89 0.04 5.23 -18.61
N GLY A 90 -0.42 4.49 -19.62
CA GLY A 90 -0.84 3.09 -19.49
C GLY A 90 -1.95 2.88 -18.47
N GLU A 91 -1.92 1.72 -17.82
CA GLU A 91 -2.95 1.34 -16.83
C GLU A 91 -2.97 2.27 -15.59
N PHE A 92 -1.82 2.78 -15.14
CA PHE A 92 -1.76 3.77 -14.07
C PHE A 92 -2.44 5.08 -14.48
N GLY A 93 -2.21 5.53 -15.72
CA GLY A 93 -2.88 6.69 -16.29
C GLY A 93 -4.40 6.50 -16.33
N ARG A 94 -4.88 5.34 -16.79
CA ARG A 94 -6.31 4.99 -16.82
C ARG A 94 -6.95 5.09 -15.44
N ILE A 95 -6.35 4.48 -14.42
CA ILE A 95 -6.87 4.50 -13.04
C ILE A 95 -6.83 5.90 -12.45
N ALA A 96 -5.70 6.62 -12.59
CA ALA A 96 -5.56 7.97 -12.05
C ALA A 96 -6.61 8.92 -12.64
N VAL A 97 -6.83 8.86 -13.97
CA VAL A 97 -7.84 9.68 -14.64
C VAL A 97 -9.25 9.32 -14.18
N ALA A 98 -9.59 8.02 -14.09
CA ALA A 98 -10.90 7.59 -13.61
C ALA A 98 -11.17 8.06 -12.17
N TRP A 99 -10.16 7.99 -11.29
CA TRP A 99 -10.26 8.49 -9.92
C TRP A 99 -10.54 9.99 -9.89
N LEU A 100 -9.80 10.78 -10.66
CA LEU A 100 -9.99 12.23 -10.73
C LEU A 100 -11.33 12.62 -11.34
N GLN A 101 -11.80 11.91 -12.38
CA GLN A 101 -13.13 12.12 -12.94
C GLN A 101 -14.21 11.87 -11.90
N TRP A 102 -14.10 10.77 -11.16
CA TRP A 102 -15.07 10.48 -10.11
C TRP A 102 -15.04 11.51 -8.98
N GLN A 103 -13.86 11.78 -8.40
CA GLN A 103 -13.73 12.64 -7.23
C GLN A 103 -13.95 14.12 -7.52
N LEU A 104 -13.45 14.62 -8.66
CA LEU A 104 -13.50 16.06 -8.98
C LEU A 104 -14.68 16.45 -9.86
N LYS A 105 -15.16 15.53 -10.71
CA LYS A 105 -16.26 15.80 -11.65
C LYS A 105 -17.55 15.06 -11.31
N LYS A 106 -17.58 14.27 -10.23
CA LYS A 106 -18.73 13.47 -9.82
C LYS A 106 -19.18 12.50 -10.92
N ASP A 107 -18.23 11.99 -11.70
CA ASP A 107 -18.52 11.01 -12.74
C ASP A 107 -18.76 9.63 -12.10
N GLU A 108 -20.02 9.26 -11.93
CA GLU A 108 -20.42 7.97 -11.35
C GLU A 108 -20.08 6.78 -12.25
N ASN A 109 -19.94 6.99 -13.58
CA ASN A 109 -19.50 5.91 -14.46
C ASN A 109 -18.03 5.60 -14.24
N ALA A 110 -17.18 6.62 -14.04
CA ALA A 110 -15.80 6.43 -13.62
C ALA A 110 -15.73 5.80 -12.21
N GLY A 111 -16.63 6.20 -11.30
CA GLY A 111 -16.72 5.67 -9.94
C GLY A 111 -16.92 4.16 -9.86
N LYS A 112 -17.64 3.54 -10.81
CA LYS A 112 -17.84 2.08 -10.90
C LYS A 112 -16.54 1.27 -10.95
N MET A 113 -15.42 1.90 -11.33
CA MET A 113 -14.11 1.27 -11.26
C MET A 113 -13.69 0.93 -9.83
N PHE A 114 -14.13 1.71 -8.85
CA PHE A 114 -13.68 1.65 -7.45
C PHE A 114 -14.80 1.32 -6.45
N SER A 115 -16.05 1.68 -6.75
CA SER A 115 -17.19 1.60 -5.82
C SER A 115 -18.04 0.33 -5.97
N GLY A 116 -18.70 -0.06 -4.89
CA GLY A 116 -19.53 -1.26 -4.79
C GLY A 116 -18.73 -2.55 -4.56
N GLN A 117 -19.42 -3.63 -4.17
CA GLN A 117 -18.79 -4.93 -3.90
C GLN A 117 -18.20 -5.60 -5.14
N SER A 118 -18.71 -5.22 -6.31
CA SER A 118 -18.40 -5.80 -7.61
C SER A 118 -17.73 -4.79 -8.54
N CYS A 119 -16.91 -3.90 -7.95
CA CYS A 119 -16.24 -2.82 -8.66
C CYS A 119 -15.32 -3.33 -9.78
N GLY A 120 -15.01 -2.48 -10.75
CA GLY A 120 -14.16 -2.85 -11.88
C GLY A 120 -12.81 -3.44 -11.45
N LEU A 121 -12.08 -2.76 -10.57
CA LEU A 121 -10.79 -3.26 -10.04
C LEU A 121 -10.94 -4.44 -9.08
N CYS A 122 -12.10 -4.60 -8.46
CA CYS A 122 -12.39 -5.74 -7.57
C CYS A 122 -12.48 -7.06 -8.36
N LYS A 123 -12.68 -6.99 -9.68
CA LYS A 123 -12.87 -8.13 -10.59
C LYS A 123 -11.70 -8.32 -11.57
N ASP A 124 -10.71 -7.44 -11.52
CA ASP A 124 -9.57 -7.48 -12.42
C ASP A 124 -8.42 -8.22 -11.74
N ASP A 125 -8.19 -9.47 -12.16
CA ASP A 125 -7.18 -10.36 -11.56
C ASP A 125 -5.74 -9.83 -11.72
N LYS A 126 -5.51 -8.82 -12.57
CA LYS A 126 -4.20 -8.16 -12.68
C LYS A 126 -3.93 -7.23 -11.50
N TRP A 127 -4.99 -6.73 -10.86
CA TRP A 127 -4.90 -5.74 -9.81
C TRP A 127 -5.14 -6.36 -8.44
N LYS A 128 -4.23 -6.10 -7.51
CA LYS A 128 -4.51 -6.28 -6.08
C LYS A 128 -5.13 -4.98 -5.56
N PHE A 129 -6.46 -4.97 -5.48
CA PHE A 129 -7.24 -3.81 -5.06
C PHE A 129 -7.81 -3.97 -3.65
N GLU A 130 -7.54 -2.99 -2.80
CA GLU A 130 -8.06 -2.91 -1.42
C GLU A 130 -8.69 -1.53 -1.20
N LYS A 131 -9.75 -1.46 -0.40
CA LYS A 131 -10.44 -0.19 -0.10
C LYS A 131 -11.01 -0.13 1.32
N LYS A 132 -11.06 1.09 1.87
CA LYS A 132 -11.72 1.41 3.14
C LYS A 132 -12.63 2.60 2.95
N LYS A 133 -13.86 2.52 3.52
CA LYS A 133 -14.84 3.61 3.55
C LYS A 133 -15.24 4.21 2.19
N LEU A 134 -14.96 3.49 1.10
CA LEU A 134 -15.48 3.81 -0.21
C LEU A 134 -16.88 3.21 -0.39
N PRO A 135 -17.77 3.88 -1.14
CA PRO A 135 -19.07 3.33 -1.51
C PRO A 135 -19.00 1.97 -2.21
#